data_AF-A0A6I2FI06-F1
#
_entry.id   AF-A0A6I2FI06-F1
#
_cell.length_a   1.000
_cell.length_b   1.000
_cell.length_c   1.000
_cell.angle_alpha   90.00
_cell.angle_beta   90.00
_cell.angle_gamma   90.00
#
_symmetry.space_group_name_H-M   'P 1'
#
loop_
_entity.id
_entity.type
_entity.pdbx_description
1 polymer ?
#
loop_
_entity_poly.entity_id
_entity_poly.type
_entity_poly.pdbx_seq_one_letter_code
_entity_poly.pdbx_strand_id
1 'polypeptide(L)'
;MRTIHNIIEADRARKEDGEAGFSLIELIIVVVILGILAAIAIPIFLGVQQNARNESLKSIAGAAASAVAGDLSGSSPASVGGAAVPASIYKADTNVTVTISSPASGTPTLDDFCVTASAVSGGSFDGATAATSGPGC
;
A
#
# COMPACT_ATOMS: atom_id res chain seq x y z
N MET A 1 -27.05 20.02 -67.99
CA MET A 1 -25.66 19.65 -67.62
C MET A 1 -24.98 20.61 -66.63
N ARG A 2 -25.72 21.46 -65.90
CA ARG A 2 -25.14 22.36 -64.86
C ARG A 2 -25.14 21.75 -63.45
N THR A 3 -25.93 20.71 -63.21
CA THR A 3 -26.05 20.08 -61.89
C THR A 3 -24.78 19.37 -61.45
N ILE A 4 -24.01 18.77 -62.37
CA ILE A 4 -22.78 18.01 -62.04
C ILE A 4 -21.64 18.94 -61.58
N HIS A 5 -21.57 20.17 -62.07
CA HIS A 5 -20.51 21.12 -61.69
C HIS A 5 -20.63 21.55 -60.21
N ASN A 6 -21.85 21.78 -59.72
CA ASN A 6 -22.09 22.23 -58.34
C ASN A 6 -21.79 21.15 -57.30
N ILE A 7 -21.82 19.86 -57.66
CA ILE A 7 -21.54 18.74 -56.73
C ILE A 7 -20.03 18.59 -56.52
N ILE A 8 -19.24 18.80 -57.58
CA ILE A 8 -17.78 18.68 -57.52
C ILE A 8 -17.16 19.82 -56.72
N GLU A 9 -17.72 21.03 -56.77
CA GLU A 9 -17.27 22.15 -55.93
C GLU A 9 -17.59 21.94 -54.44
N ALA A 10 -18.74 21.34 -54.12
CA ALA A 10 -19.13 21.01 -52.75
C ALA A 10 -18.26 19.90 -52.13
N ASP A 11 -17.85 18.91 -52.92
CA ASP A 11 -16.94 17.85 -52.46
C ASP A 11 -15.49 18.34 -52.33
N ARG A 12 -15.07 19.32 -53.16
CA ARG A 12 -13.75 19.94 -53.07
C ARG A 12 -13.64 20.87 -51.86
N ALA A 13 -14.69 21.64 -51.55
CA ALA A 13 -14.75 22.46 -50.34
C ALA A 13 -14.68 21.62 -49.06
N ARG A 14 -15.39 20.47 -49.01
CA ARG A 14 -15.31 19.56 -47.86
C ARG A 14 -13.95 18.88 -47.65
N LYS A 15 -13.13 18.77 -48.70
CA LYS A 15 -11.78 18.18 -48.61
C LYS A 15 -10.71 19.23 -48.22
N GLU A 16 -11.03 20.51 -48.35
CA GLU A 16 -10.19 21.65 -47.95
C GLU A 16 -10.49 22.14 -46.51
N ASP A 17 -11.67 21.81 -45.97
CA ASP A 17 -11.98 21.89 -44.54
C ASP A 17 -11.25 20.76 -43.78
N GLY A 18 -9.97 21.01 -43.55
CA GLY A 18 -8.94 20.05 -43.19
C GLY A 18 -9.26 19.14 -42.02
N GLU A 19 -9.12 17.84 -42.29
CA GLU A 19 -8.74 16.85 -41.29
C GLU A 19 -7.33 17.22 -40.77
N ALA A 20 -7.27 18.17 -39.84
CA ALA A 20 -6.05 18.56 -39.15
C ALA A 20 -5.61 17.39 -38.27
N GLY A 21 -4.80 16.49 -38.83
CA GLY A 21 -4.16 15.42 -38.09
C GLY A 21 -3.28 16.00 -36.99
N PHE A 22 -3.26 15.34 -35.82
CA PHE A 22 -2.34 15.68 -34.73
C PHE A 22 -0.91 15.76 -35.25
N SER A 23 -0.22 16.86 -34.96
CA SER A 23 1.18 17.01 -35.32
C SER A 23 2.03 16.07 -34.49
N LEU A 24 3.05 15.47 -35.12
CA LEU A 24 4.00 14.61 -34.42
C LEU A 24 4.70 15.37 -33.28
N ILE A 25 4.92 16.68 -33.43
CA ILE A 25 5.50 17.51 -32.37
C ILE A 25 4.54 17.78 -31.20
N GLU A 26 3.23 17.82 -31.45
CA GLU A 26 2.24 17.95 -30.37
C GLU A 26 2.27 16.72 -29.47
N LEU A 27 2.35 15.53 -30.07
CA LEU A 27 2.43 14.29 -29.31
C LEU A 27 3.77 14.19 -28.55
N ILE A 28 4.89 14.60 -29.18
CA ILE A 28 6.19 14.62 -28.51
C ILE A 28 6.18 15.53 -27.27
N ILE A 29 5.64 16.76 -27.38
CA ILE A 29 5.58 17.68 -26.24
C ILE A 29 4.76 17.09 -25.09
N VAL A 30 3.65 16.41 -25.39
CA VAL A 30 2.81 15.78 -24.36
C VAL A 30 3.59 14.70 -23.60
N VAL A 31 4.27 13.79 -24.30
CA VAL A 31 5.05 12.74 -23.60
C VAL A 31 6.25 13.29 -22.85
N VAL A 32 6.84 14.39 -23.31
CA VAL A 32 7.90 15.10 -22.57
C VAL A 32 7.35 15.68 -21.26
N ILE A 33 6.20 16.35 -21.30
CA ILE A 33 5.56 16.89 -20.09
C ILE A 33 5.16 15.76 -19.13
N LEU A 34 4.53 14.69 -19.63
CA LEU A 34 4.19 13.52 -18.83
C LEU A 34 5.43 12.85 -18.22
N GLY A 35 6.56 12.83 -18.94
CA GLY A 35 7.84 12.33 -18.45
C GLY A 35 8.37 13.14 -17.27
N ILE A 36 8.32 14.48 -17.34
CA ILE A 36 8.75 15.36 -16.24
C ILE A 36 7.85 15.16 -15.01
N LEU A 37 6.53 15.10 -15.21
CA LEU A 37 5.58 14.86 -14.12
C LEU A 37 5.80 13.50 -13.46
N ALA A 38 6.00 12.44 -14.25
CA ALA A 38 6.28 11.10 -13.73
C ALA A 38 7.59 11.06 -12.92
N ALA A 39 8.65 11.74 -13.38
CA ALA A 39 9.93 11.78 -12.68
C ALA A 39 9.82 12.35 -11.26
N ILE A 40 8.95 13.35 -11.05
CA ILE A 40 8.70 13.96 -9.73
C ILE A 40 7.70 13.13 -8.91
N ALA A 41 6.65 12.59 -9.56
CA ALA A 41 5.58 11.88 -8.88
C ALA A 41 5.99 10.52 -8.30
N ILE A 42 6.85 9.77 -9.01
CA ILE A 42 7.28 8.42 -8.59
C ILE A 42 7.92 8.40 -7.19
N PRO A 43 8.96 9.20 -6.86
CA PRO A 43 9.59 9.13 -5.54
C PRO A 43 8.63 9.51 -4.40
N ILE A 44 7.75 10.50 -4.64
CA ILE A 44 6.74 10.92 -3.66
C ILE A 44 5.75 9.79 -3.42
N PHE A 45 5.24 9.17 -4.49
CA PHE A 45 4.29 8.07 -4.39
C PHE A 45 4.89 6.84 -3.67
N LEU A 46 6.16 6.51 -3.94
CA LEU A 46 6.86 5.45 -3.23
C LEU A 46 6.98 5.74 -1.72
N GLY A 47 7.29 6.98 -1.35
CA GLY A 47 7.33 7.40 0.06
C GLY A 47 5.97 7.29 0.76
N VAL A 48 4.89 7.73 0.11
CA VAL A 48 3.52 7.62 0.63
C VAL A 48 3.12 6.16 0.83
N GLN A 49 3.40 5.29 -0.16
CA GLN A 49 3.14 3.86 -0.02
C GLN A 49 3.92 3.25 1.13
N GLN A 50 5.19 3.63 1.30
CA GLN A 50 6.01 3.12 2.41
C GLN A 50 5.44 3.54 3.77
N ASN A 51 5.02 4.81 3.89
CA ASN A 51 4.39 5.30 5.12
C ASN A 51 3.07 4.58 5.41
N ALA A 52 2.23 4.36 4.39
CA ALA A 52 0.98 3.63 4.52
C ALA A 52 1.19 2.18 5.00
N ARG A 53 2.21 1.50 4.49
CA ARG A 53 2.58 0.15 4.97
C ARG A 53 3.03 0.17 6.43
N ASN A 54 3.85 1.14 6.83
CA ASN A 54 4.32 1.28 8.22
C ASN A 54 3.16 1.55 9.20
N GLU A 55 2.25 2.47 8.85
CA GLU A 55 1.06 2.77 9.66
C GLU A 55 0.11 1.58 9.76
N SER A 56 0.00 0.79 8.69
CA SER A 56 -0.79 -0.44 8.70
C SER A 56 -0.20 -1.48 9.65
N LEU A 57 1.13 -1.69 9.65
CA LEU A 57 1.78 -2.59 10.61
C LEU A 57 1.62 -2.09 12.05
N LYS A 58 1.68 -0.78 12.28
CA LYS A 58 1.43 -0.18 13.59
C LYS A 58 0.00 -0.41 14.08
N SER A 59 -0.97 -0.25 13.19
CA SER A 59 -2.38 -0.57 13.49
C SER A 59 -2.55 -2.05 13.82
N ILE A 60 -1.92 -2.94 13.04
CA ILE A 60 -1.91 -4.39 13.31
C ILE A 60 -1.27 -4.66 14.68
N ALA A 61 -0.11 -4.09 14.99
CA ALA A 61 0.55 -4.26 16.29
C ALA A 61 -0.32 -3.77 17.47
N GLY A 62 -1.00 -2.62 17.32
CA GLY A 62 -1.89 -2.08 18.35
C GLY A 62 -3.15 -2.95 18.58
N ALA A 63 -3.77 -3.40 17.49
CA ALA A 63 -4.82 -4.41 17.57
C ALA A 63 -4.29 -5.69 18.21
N ALA A 64 -3.06 -6.09 17.84
CA ALA A 64 -2.28 -7.22 18.35
C ALA A 64 -2.05 -7.19 19.87
N ALA A 65 -1.70 -6.02 20.39
CA ALA A 65 -1.55 -5.82 21.82
C ALA A 65 -2.88 -5.86 22.57
N SER A 66 -3.95 -5.35 21.95
CA SER A 66 -5.25 -5.21 22.62
C SER A 66 -5.91 -6.56 22.91
N ALA A 67 -5.85 -7.52 21.98
CA ALA A 67 -6.43 -8.84 22.26
C ALA A 67 -5.49 -9.70 23.12
N VAL A 68 -4.17 -9.52 23.04
CA VAL A 68 -3.24 -10.13 24.01
C VAL A 68 -3.55 -9.65 25.43
N ALA A 69 -3.78 -8.34 25.64
CA ALA A 69 -4.22 -7.83 26.93
C ALA A 69 -5.58 -8.41 27.37
N GLY A 70 -6.51 -8.59 26.43
CA GLY A 70 -7.79 -9.26 26.67
C GLY A 70 -7.60 -10.69 27.18
N ASP A 71 -6.76 -11.48 26.52
CA ASP A 71 -6.49 -12.87 26.91
C ASP A 71 -5.77 -12.96 28.28
N LEU A 72 -4.81 -12.08 28.53
CA LEU A 72 -4.10 -11.99 29.82
C LEU A 72 -5.02 -11.56 30.97
N SER A 73 -6.11 -10.84 30.68
CA SER A 73 -7.11 -10.45 31.68
C SER A 73 -8.09 -11.56 32.07
N GLY A 74 -8.32 -12.53 31.18
CA GLY A 74 -9.37 -13.55 31.32
C GLY A 74 -8.88 -14.97 31.67
N SER A 75 -7.60 -15.28 31.52
CA SER A 75 -7.02 -16.61 31.80
C SER A 75 -5.63 -16.50 32.41
N SER A 76 -5.19 -17.53 33.14
CA SER A 76 -3.79 -17.64 33.62
C SER A 76 -2.84 -17.43 32.44
N PRO A 77 -1.79 -16.60 32.60
CA PRO A 77 -1.00 -16.12 31.47
C PRO A 77 -0.49 -17.31 30.66
N ALA A 78 -0.89 -17.39 29.39
CA ALA A 78 -0.31 -18.35 28.47
C ALA A 78 1.21 -18.11 28.46
N SER A 79 1.99 -19.15 28.67
CA SER A 79 3.44 -19.10 28.54
C SER A 79 3.78 -18.85 27.07
N VAL A 80 3.79 -17.58 26.64
CA VAL A 80 4.18 -17.19 25.29
C VAL A 80 5.71 -17.12 25.22
N GLY A 81 6.34 -18.28 25.37
CA GLY A 81 7.76 -18.45 25.07
C GLY A 81 7.93 -18.62 23.56
N GLY A 82 8.09 -17.51 22.84
CA GLY A 82 8.39 -17.52 21.39
C GLY A 82 7.34 -18.19 20.49
N ALA A 83 6.14 -18.47 21.01
CA ALA A 83 5.06 -19.02 20.22
C ALA A 83 4.40 -17.90 19.41
N ALA A 84 4.33 -18.11 18.08
CA ALA A 84 3.48 -17.31 17.21
C ALA A 84 2.08 -17.25 17.83
N VAL A 85 1.51 -16.04 17.92
CA VAL A 85 0.13 -15.87 18.36
C VAL A 85 -0.73 -16.81 17.51
N PRO A 86 -1.55 -17.70 18.09
CA PRO A 86 -2.39 -18.55 17.28
C PRO A 86 -3.23 -17.63 16.38
N ALA A 87 -3.26 -17.96 15.08
CA ALA A 87 -3.95 -17.20 14.02
C ALA A 87 -5.47 -17.00 14.26
N SER A 88 -5.97 -17.46 15.40
CA SER A 88 -7.30 -17.22 15.94
C SER A 88 -7.46 -15.87 16.63
N ILE A 89 -6.39 -15.24 17.12
CA ILE A 89 -6.45 -13.92 17.79
C ILE A 89 -6.26 -12.78 16.76
N TYR A 90 -5.48 -13.04 15.70
CA TYR A 90 -5.33 -12.17 14.53
C TYR A 90 -5.43 -13.00 13.28
N LYS A 91 -6.15 -12.52 12.26
CA LYS A 91 -6.03 -13.11 10.92
C LYS A 91 -4.57 -13.02 10.51
N ALA A 92 -3.88 -14.16 10.53
CA ALA A 92 -2.58 -14.31 9.92
C ALA A 92 -2.78 -14.06 8.42
N ASP A 93 -2.62 -12.81 8.02
CA ASP A 93 -2.40 -12.50 6.61
C ASP A 93 -1.06 -13.14 6.25
N THR A 94 -1.01 -13.85 5.12
CA THR A 94 0.23 -14.50 4.67
C THR A 94 1.39 -13.51 4.50
N ASN A 95 1.12 -12.20 4.53
CA ASN A 95 2.10 -11.14 4.39
C ASN A 95 2.64 -10.54 5.72
N VAL A 96 2.12 -10.94 6.89
CA VAL A 96 2.51 -10.35 8.19
C VAL A 96 2.73 -11.43 9.25
N THR A 97 3.88 -11.37 9.93
CA THR A 97 4.19 -12.18 11.11
C THR A 97 3.99 -11.37 12.37
N VAL A 98 3.22 -11.90 13.33
CA VAL A 98 3.02 -11.29 14.65
C VAL A 98 3.65 -12.17 15.70
N THR A 99 4.51 -11.59 16.52
CA THR A 99 5.20 -12.26 17.63
C THR A 99 4.93 -11.52 18.93
N ILE A 100 4.86 -12.26 20.03
CA ILE A 100 4.78 -11.68 21.38
C ILE A 100 6.09 -12.03 22.06
N SER A 101 6.74 -11.03 22.65
CA SER A 101 7.84 -11.20 23.58
C SER A 101 7.39 -10.84 25.00
N SER A 102 7.85 -11.65 25.94
CA SER A 102 7.90 -11.30 27.36
C SER A 102 9.35 -10.98 27.74
N PRO A 103 9.62 -10.33 28.89
CA PRO A 103 10.97 -10.27 29.45
C PRO A 103 11.58 -11.68 29.53
N ALA A 104 12.90 -11.78 29.31
CA ALA A 104 13.68 -12.98 29.01
C ALA A 104 13.54 -14.20 29.95
N SER A 105 12.73 -14.13 31.00
CA SER A 105 12.53 -15.21 31.97
C SER A 105 11.15 -15.23 32.64
N GLY A 106 10.13 -14.59 32.06
CA GLY A 106 8.78 -14.50 32.66
C GLY A 106 7.63 -14.86 31.72
N THR A 107 6.50 -15.28 32.30
CA THR A 107 5.21 -15.31 31.60
C THR A 107 4.77 -13.87 31.31
N PRO A 108 4.28 -13.53 30.11
CA PRO A 108 3.76 -12.19 29.85
C PRO A 108 2.65 -11.85 30.84
N THR A 109 2.67 -10.63 31.37
CA THR A 109 1.65 -10.10 32.28
C THR A 109 0.96 -8.90 31.64
N LEU A 110 -0.15 -8.44 32.21
CA LEU A 110 -0.86 -7.25 31.73
C LEU A 110 0.03 -5.99 31.70
N ASP A 111 1.04 -5.94 32.55
CA ASP A 111 1.96 -4.80 32.68
C ASP A 111 3.27 -5.00 31.90
N ASP A 112 3.56 -6.22 31.45
CA ASP A 112 4.86 -6.56 30.85
C ASP A 112 4.71 -7.59 29.71
N PHE A 113 4.37 -7.06 28.53
CA PHE A 113 4.35 -7.78 27.27
C PHE A 113 4.65 -6.82 26.11
N CYS A 114 5.26 -7.35 25.05
CA CYS A 114 5.47 -6.62 23.83
C CYS A 114 5.02 -7.42 22.61
N VAL A 115 4.25 -6.80 21.73
CA VAL A 115 3.83 -7.41 20.47
C VAL A 115 4.55 -6.77 19.32
N THR A 116 5.15 -7.57 18.45
CA THR A 116 5.86 -7.13 17.25
C THR A 116 5.17 -7.66 16.01
N ALA A 117 4.70 -6.75 15.14
CA ALA A 117 4.21 -7.05 13.80
C ALA A 117 5.30 -6.75 12.77
N SER A 118 5.66 -7.74 11.95
CA SER A 118 6.70 -7.63 10.93
C SER A 118 6.17 -8.08 9.57
N ALA A 119 6.59 -7.40 8.51
CA ALA A 119 6.33 -7.83 7.15
C ALA A 119 7.11 -9.11 6.79
N VAL A 120 6.51 -9.98 6.00
CA VAL A 120 7.27 -11.03 5.31
C VAL A 120 7.90 -10.45 4.02
N SER A 121 9.12 -10.84 3.69
CA SER A 121 9.77 -10.40 2.45
C SER A 121 8.98 -10.87 1.23
N GLY A 122 8.84 -10.03 0.22
CA GLY A 122 8.05 -10.33 -0.97
C GLY A 122 6.53 -10.29 -0.76
N GLY A 123 6.06 -9.92 0.42
CA GLY A 123 4.64 -9.74 0.73
C GLY A 123 4.13 -8.30 0.50
N SER A 124 2.83 -8.11 0.71
CA SER A 124 2.16 -6.80 0.58
C SER A 124 2.74 -5.66 1.44
N PHE A 125 3.46 -6.02 2.51
CA PHE A 125 4.11 -5.09 3.43
C PHE A 125 5.64 -5.05 3.26
N ASP A 126 6.20 -5.60 2.18
CA ASP A 126 7.65 -5.65 1.99
C ASP A 126 8.29 -4.25 2.04
N GLY A 127 9.47 -4.18 2.66
CA GLY A 127 10.16 -2.93 2.99
C GLY A 127 9.54 -2.12 4.13
N ALA A 128 8.41 -2.55 4.73
CA ALA A 128 7.86 -1.90 5.92
C ALA A 128 8.68 -2.20 7.18
N THR A 129 8.81 -1.18 8.01
CA THR A 129 9.49 -1.32 9.30
C THR A 129 8.58 -2.06 10.27
N ALA A 130 9.15 -3.02 11.02
CA ALA A 130 8.41 -3.72 12.06
C ALA A 130 7.82 -2.71 13.06
N ALA A 131 6.61 -2.98 13.51
CA ALA A 131 5.92 -2.15 14.48
C ALA A 131 5.71 -2.92 15.79
N THR A 132 5.92 -2.23 16.91
CA THR A 132 5.74 -2.80 18.24
C THR A 132 4.62 -2.10 19.00
N SER A 133 3.93 -2.84 19.87
CA SER A 133 2.89 -2.30 20.75
C SER A 133 2.74 -3.18 21.99
N GLY A 134 2.56 -2.54 23.15
CA GLY A 134 2.42 -3.21 24.45
C GLY A 134 3.13 -2.39 25.55
N PRO A 135 2.83 -2.66 26.82
CA PRO A 135 3.43 -1.97 27.97
C PRO A 135 4.89 -2.38 28.24
N GLY A 136 5.34 -3.51 27.69
CA GLY A 136 6.74 -3.97 27.72
C GLY A 136 7.54 -3.62 26.44
N CYS A 137 6.95 -2.83 25.54
CA CYS A 137 7.64 -2.13 24.46
C CYS A 137 7.77 -0.63 24.85
#